data_AF-A0A7J3I3J8-F1
#
_entry.id   AF-A0A7J3I3J8-F1
#
_cell.length_a   1.000
_cell.length_b   1.000
_cell.length_c   1.000
_cell.angle_alpha   90.00
_cell.angle_beta   90.00
_cell.angle_gamma   90.00
#
_symmetry.space_group_name_H-M   'P 1'
#
loop_
_entity.id
_entity.type
_entity.pdbx_description
1 polymer ?
#
loop_
_entity_poly.entity_id
_entity_poly.type
_entity_poly.pdbx_seq_one_letter_code
_entity_poly.pdbx_strand_id
1 'polypeptide(L)' 'RINRCTKDGDTVVVPGKVLGSGFLSHKLCIAALSFSEAAIEKTRSAGGECISISELMKRNPKGSDVKIIT' A
#
# COMPACT_ATOMS: atom_id res chain seq x y z
N ARG A 1 -9.72 -5.25 3.35
CA ARG A 1 -9.48 -5.98 2.08
C ARG A 1 -7.99 -6.22 1.86
N ILE A 2 -7.17 -5.17 1.88
CA ILE A 2 -5.69 -5.24 1.78
C ILE A 2 -5.11 -6.21 2.81
N ASN A 3 -5.37 -6.01 4.11
CA ASN A 3 -4.83 -6.82 5.21
C ASN A 3 -5.06 -8.34 5.12
N ARG A 4 -6.07 -8.82 4.37
CA ARG A 4 -6.34 -10.25 4.21
C ARG A 4 -5.57 -10.87 3.03
N CYS A 5 -5.20 -10.05 2.05
CA CYS A 5 -4.54 -10.50 0.82
C CYS A 5 -3.02 -10.31 0.85
N THR A 6 -2.52 -9.63 1.87
CA THR A 6 -1.12 -9.25 2.02
C THR A 6 -0.47 -9.94 3.20
N LYS A 7 0.86 -10.02 3.14
CA LYS A 7 1.74 -10.48 4.21
C LYS A 7 2.73 -9.37 4.58
N ASP A 8 3.41 -9.56 5.71
CA ASP A 8 4.46 -8.66 6.16
C ASP A 8 5.54 -8.50 5.08
N GLY A 9 5.82 -7.26 4.68
CA GLY A 9 6.80 -6.91 3.64
C GLY A 9 6.26 -6.93 2.20
N ASP A 10 4.99 -7.24 1.97
CA ASP A 10 4.42 -7.19 0.62
C ASP A 10 4.35 -5.75 0.07
N THR A 11 4.48 -5.63 -1.26
CA THR A 11 4.21 -4.39 -1.99
C THR A 11 2.89 -4.47 -2.73
N VAL A 12 2.00 -3.52 -2.48
CA VAL A 12 0.66 -3.46 -3.05
C VAL A 12 0.52 -2.24 -3.95
N VAL A 13 -0.08 -2.42 -5.12
CA VAL A 13 -0.51 -1.33 -5.99
C VAL A 13 -2.02 -1.23 -5.99
N VAL A 14 -2.52 -0.02 -5.76
CA VAL A 14 -3.93 0.33 -5.90
C VAL A 14 -4.06 1.41 -6.97
N PRO A 15 -4.61 1.10 -8.16
CA PRO A 15 -4.80 2.07 -9.23
C PRO A 15 -6.01 2.98 -8.94
N GLY A 16 -5.93 3.76 -7.86
CA GLY A 16 -7.03 4.59 -7.38
C GLY A 16 -6.73 5.23 -6.04
N LYS A 17 -7.80 5.42 -5.24
CA LYS A 17 -7.71 6.01 -3.90
C LYS A 17 -7.78 4.94 -2.83
N VAL A 18 -6.82 4.96 -1.90
CA VAL A 18 -6.83 4.09 -0.73
C VAL A 18 -7.58 4.77 0.41
N LEU A 19 -8.57 4.08 0.95
CA LEU A 19 -9.40 4.54 2.05
C LEU A 19 -9.03 3.82 3.35
N GLY A 20 -9.09 4.55 4.46
CA GLY A 20 -8.74 4.03 5.79
C GLY A 20 -9.85 3.22 6.46
N SER A 21 -10.54 2.32 5.74
CA SER A 21 -11.56 1.46 6.35
C SER A 21 -10.96 0.14 6.85
N GLY A 22 -11.25 -0.21 8.11
CA GLY A 22 -10.73 -1.42 8.77
C GLY A 22 -9.38 -1.22 9.48
N PHE A 23 -8.67 -2.35 9.70
CA PHE A 23 -7.42 -2.44 10.45
C PHE A 23 -6.30 -3.05 9.59
N LEU A 24 -5.07 -2.56 9.77
CA LEU A 24 -3.86 -3.07 9.14
C LEU A 24 -2.97 -3.67 10.25
N SER A 25 -2.64 -4.95 10.12
CA SER A 25 -2.02 -5.74 11.21
C SER A 25 -0.54 -6.04 11.04
N HIS A 26 0.02 -5.75 9.87
CA HIS A 26 1.40 -6.05 9.51
C HIS A 26 1.97 -4.94 8.63
N LYS A 27 3.30 -4.88 8.53
CA LYS A 27 3.99 -3.85 7.77
C LYS A 27 3.91 -4.18 6.28
N LEU A 28 3.60 -3.20 5.45
CA LEU A 28 3.57 -3.38 4.00
C LEU A 28 3.75 -2.04 3.30
N CYS A 29 4.12 -2.09 2.02
CA CYS A 29 4.28 -0.91 1.18
C CYS A 29 3.05 -0.76 0.28
N ILE A 30 2.32 0.34 0.38
CA ILE A 30 1.15 0.63 -0.48
C ILE A 30 1.54 1.73 -1.46
N ALA A 31 1.41 1.43 -2.75
CA ALA A 31 1.53 2.37 -3.85
C ALA A 31 0.14 2.71 -4.41
N ALA A 32 -0.26 3.97 -4.39
CA ALA A 32 -1.55 4.39 -4.95
C ALA A 32 -1.48 5.78 -5.61
N LEU A 33 -2.55 6.16 -6.32
CA LEU A 33 -2.68 7.50 -6.89
C LEU A 33 -2.96 8.53 -5.80
N SER A 34 -3.79 8.15 -4.83
CA SER A 34 -4.13 9.02 -3.71
C SER A 34 -4.47 8.20 -2.47
N PHE A 35 -4.31 8.83 -1.31
CA PHE A 35 -4.63 8.24 -0.02
C PHE A 35 -5.55 9.18 0.75
N SER A 36 -6.50 8.64 1.50
CA SER A 36 -7.16 9.40 2.57
C SER A 36 -6.21 9.58 3.75
N GLU A 37 -6.35 10.67 4.51
CA GLU A 37 -5.56 10.91 5.73
C GLU A 37 -5.62 9.73 6.70
N ALA A 38 -6.83 9.23 6.96
CA ALA A 38 -7.04 8.04 7.80
C ALA A 38 -6.31 6.78 7.30
N ALA A 39 -6.10 6.64 5.99
CA ALA A 39 -5.34 5.52 5.43
C ALA A 39 -3.83 5.69 5.68
N ILE A 40 -3.32 6.91 5.53
CA ILE A 40 -1.91 7.23 5.77
C ILE A 40 -1.56 6.99 7.23
N GLU A 41 -2.38 7.51 8.14
CA GLU A 41 -2.19 7.32 9.58
C GLU A 41 -2.18 5.84 9.94
N LYS A 42 -3.20 5.08 9.53
CA LYS A 42 -3.27 3.63 9.81
C LYS A 42 -2.09 2.86 9.24
N THR A 43 -1.65 3.20 8.03
CA THR A 43 -0.52 2.52 7.40
C THR A 43 0.77 2.83 8.15
N ARG A 44 1.00 4.09 8.54
CA ARG A 44 2.15 4.47 9.38
C ARG A 44 2.10 3.84 10.76
N SER A 45 0.93 3.80 11.41
CA SER A 45 0.75 3.17 12.72
C SER A 45 1.05 1.67 12.69
N ALA A 46 0.82 1.00 11.57
CA ALA A 46 1.19 -0.40 11.36
C ALA A 46 2.68 -0.59 10.99
N GLY A 47 3.46 0.49 10.90
CA GLY A 47 4.86 0.45 10.46
C GLY A 47 5.04 0.25 8.94
N GLY A 48 3.97 0.45 8.16
CA GLY A 48 4.00 0.40 6.70
C GLY A 48 4.38 1.72 6.05
N GLU A 49 4.59 1.68 4.74
CA GLU A 49 4.96 2.85 3.92
C GLU A 49 3.86 3.13 2.89
N CYS A 50 3.49 4.41 2.73
CA CYS A 50 2.63 4.87 1.64
C CYS A 50 3.49 5.60 0.60
N ILE A 51 3.49 5.12 -0.63
CA ILE A 51 4.21 5.71 -1.75
C ILE A 51 3.26 5.99 -2.92
N SER A 52 3.68 6.82 -3.86
CA SER A 52 2.96 7.00 -5.12
C SER A 52 3.32 5.89 -6.11
N ILE A 53 2.44 5.64 -7.08
CA ILE A 53 2.74 4.70 -8.18
C ILE A 53 4.00 5.13 -8.93
N SER A 54 4.19 6.43 -9.16
CA SER A 54 5.39 6.96 -9.81
C SER A 54 6.67 6.64 -9.03
N GLU A 55 6.61 6.69 -7.70
CA GLU A 55 7.75 6.36 -6.85
C GLU A 55 8.04 4.85 -6.85
N LEU A 56 6.98 4.03 -6.84
CA LEU A 56 7.13 2.58 -7.00
C LEU A 56 7.81 2.25 -8.33
N MET A 57 7.44 2.91 -9.44
CA MET A 57 8.07 2.68 -10.74
C MET A 57 9.57 3.03 -10.74
N LYS A 58 10.00 4.02 -9.95
CA LYS A 58 11.42 4.35 -9.79
C LYS A 58 12.16 3.32 -8.93
N ARG A 59 11.54 2.89 -7.82
CA ARG A 59 12.15 1.92 -6.88
C ARG A 59 12.16 0.50 -7.44
N ASN A 60 11.10 0.11 -8.13
CA ASN A 60 10.89 -1.21 -8.71
C ASN A 60 10.41 -1.10 -10.17
N PRO A 61 11.29 -0.71 -11.11
CA PRO A 61 10.93 -0.54 -12.52
C PRO A 61 10.52 -1.86 -13.20
N LYS A 62 10.91 -3.01 -12.65
CA LYS A 62 10.53 -4.33 -13.16
C LYS A 62 9.14 -4.78 -12.70
N GLY A 63 8.58 -4.14 -11.67
CA GLY A 63 7.29 -4.53 -11.11
C GLY A 63 7.27 -5.93 -10.49
N SER A 64 8.43 -6.45 -10.07
CA SER A 64 8.55 -7.78 -9.47
C SER A 64 7.94 -7.81 -8.07
N ASP A 65 7.26 -8.91 -7.70
CA ASP A 65 6.65 -9.11 -6.37
C ASP A 65 5.64 -8.01 -5.97
N VAL A 66 4.90 -7.48 -6.94
CA VAL A 66 3.84 -6.51 -6.71
C VAL A 66 2.46 -7.16 -6.79
N LYS A 67 1.61 -6.90 -5.80
CA LYS A 67 0.20 -7.32 -5.80
C LYS A 67 -0.71 -6.17 -6.18
N ILE A 68 -1.51 -6.34 -7.21
CA ILE A 68 -2.52 -5.35 -7.59
C ILE A 68 -3.80 -5.64 -6.81
N ILE A 69 -4.29 -4.66 -6.05
CA ILE A 69 -5.53 -4.76 -5.28
C ILE A 69 -6.48 -3.65 -5.71
N THR A 70 -7.70 -4.06 -6.05
CA THR A 70 -8.85 -3.21 -6.36
C THR A 70 -9.96 -3.42 -5.33
#